data_AF-A0A6N3T4F2-F1
#
_entry.id   AF-A0A6N3T4F2-F1
#
_cell.length_a   1.000
_cell.length_b   1.000
_cell.length_c   1.000
_cell.angle_alpha   90.00
_cell.angle_beta   90.00
_cell.angle_gamma   90.00
#
_symmetry.space_group_name_H-M   'P 1'
#
loop_
_entity.id
_entity.type
_entity.pdbx_description
1 polymer ?
#
loop_
_entity_poly.entity_id
_entity_poly.type
_entity_poly.pdbx_seq_one_letter_code
_entity_poly.pdbx_strand_id
1 'polypeptide(L)'
;MPFAVSRACRVTALLTSALLLPAAANAACQHQTVKYDYAPQRLDQAVQDLAHRSGCFVQVDPSLLENKQGAAVHGRYRPLPALTHLLRSTDLKAIKTRDGLAIIRNGPPQP
;
A
#
# COMPACT_ATOMS: atom_id res chain seq x y z
N MET A 1 -19.11 -35.00 43.65
CA MET A 1 -18.72 -34.74 45.06
C MET A 1 -18.16 -33.33 45.14
N PRO A 2 -18.62 -32.51 46.10
CA PRO A 2 -18.38 -31.07 46.14
C PRO A 2 -17.23 -30.65 47.09
N PHE A 3 -16.80 -29.39 46.96
CA PHE A 3 -16.00 -28.56 47.87
C PHE A 3 -14.56 -28.95 48.21
N ALA A 4 -13.62 -28.07 47.84
CA ALA A 4 -12.70 -27.44 48.82
C ALA A 4 -12.01 -26.21 48.21
N VAL A 5 -12.63 -25.05 48.41
CA VAL A 5 -11.92 -23.77 48.50
C VAL A 5 -10.94 -23.86 49.67
N SER A 6 -9.68 -23.51 49.47
CA SER A 6 -8.84 -23.13 50.60
C SER A 6 -7.69 -22.21 50.26
N ARG A 7 -7.71 -21.11 51.02
CA ARG A 7 -6.58 -20.33 51.52
C ARG A 7 -5.99 -19.29 50.58
N ALA A 8 -6.65 -18.14 50.66
CA ALA A 8 -5.99 -16.85 50.71
C ALA A 8 -4.65 -16.94 51.47
N CYS A 9 -3.55 -16.72 50.76
CA CYS A 9 -2.29 -16.34 51.35
C CYS A 9 -1.56 -15.44 50.35
N ARG A 10 -1.45 -14.18 50.75
CA ARG A 10 -0.43 -13.21 50.34
C ARG A 10 -0.55 -12.67 48.92
N VAL A 11 -1.27 -11.54 48.88
CA VAL A 11 -0.91 -10.38 48.07
C VAL A 11 0.61 -10.20 48.11
N THR A 12 1.30 -10.47 47.01
CA THR A 12 2.68 -10.04 46.79
C THR A 12 2.82 -9.66 45.32
N ALA A 13 3.17 -8.39 45.13
CA ALA A 13 3.19 -7.68 43.87
C ALA A 13 4.17 -8.26 42.86
N LEU A 14 3.79 -8.19 41.57
CA LEU A 14 4.70 -7.92 40.46
C LEU A 14 3.87 -7.39 39.27
N LEU A 15 3.58 -6.10 39.31
CA LEU A 15 3.18 -5.30 38.16
C LEU A 15 4.32 -5.32 37.13
N THR A 16 4.30 -6.27 36.20
CA THR A 16 5.11 -6.23 34.98
C THR A 16 4.17 -5.92 33.81
N SER A 17 3.72 -4.66 33.75
CA SER A 17 3.09 -4.12 32.55
C SER A 17 4.16 -4.04 31.45
N ALA A 18 4.26 -5.10 30.66
CA ALA A 18 5.06 -5.10 29.45
C ALA A 18 4.52 -4.01 28.51
N LEU A 19 5.31 -2.95 28.30
CA LEU A 19 5.06 -1.96 27.26
C LEU A 19 5.08 -2.67 25.90
N LEU A 20 3.90 -2.93 25.36
CA LEU A 20 3.72 -3.26 23.95
C LEU A 20 4.05 -1.99 23.16
N LEU A 21 5.31 -1.85 22.75
CA LEU A 21 5.72 -0.84 21.78
C LEU A 21 4.98 -1.14 20.47
N PRO A 22 4.12 -0.24 19.95
CA PRO A 22 3.52 -0.43 18.65
C PRO A 22 4.65 -0.34 17.61
N ALA A 23 4.99 -1.47 16.99
CA ALA A 23 5.84 -1.45 15.81
C ALA A 23 5.11 -0.65 14.74
N ALA A 24 5.65 0.50 14.36
CA ALA A 24 5.16 1.26 13.22
C ALA A 24 5.29 0.35 11.99
N ALA A 25 4.15 -0.21 11.55
CA ALA A 25 4.07 -0.96 10.32
C ALA A 25 4.24 0.03 9.16
N ASN A 26 5.49 0.35 8.84
CA ASN A 26 5.82 1.00 7.59
C ASN A 26 5.42 -0.01 6.50
N ALA A 27 4.37 0.30 5.74
CA ALA A 27 4.05 -0.41 4.52
C ALA A 27 5.19 -0.17 3.52
N ALA A 28 6.28 -0.91 3.70
CA ALA A 28 7.41 -0.89 2.80
C ALA A 28 6.91 -1.41 1.46
N CYS A 29 7.08 -0.60 0.41
CA CYS A 29 6.66 -0.96 -0.94
C CYS A 29 7.12 -2.38 -1.29
N GLN A 30 6.15 -3.30 -1.35
CA GLN A 30 6.45 -4.70 -1.58
C GLN A 30 6.75 -4.87 -3.06
N HIS A 31 8.02 -4.88 -3.42
CA HIS A 31 8.47 -5.09 -4.80
C HIS A 31 8.18 -6.50 -5.35
N GLN A 32 7.42 -7.31 -4.62
CA GLN A 32 6.99 -8.64 -5.01
C GLN A 32 5.91 -8.59 -6.08
N THR A 33 5.72 -9.73 -6.74
CA THR A 33 4.71 -9.86 -7.78
C THR A 33 3.33 -10.14 -7.18
N VAL A 34 2.38 -9.23 -7.43
CA VAL A 34 0.98 -9.31 -6.96
C VAL A 34 0.05 -9.58 -8.15
N LYS A 35 -1.08 -10.25 -7.89
CA LYS A 35 -2.12 -10.45 -8.90
C LYS A 35 -2.99 -9.21 -9.01
N TYR A 36 -3.18 -8.73 -10.23
CA TYR A 36 -4.04 -7.62 -10.60
C TYR A 36 -5.11 -8.12 -11.57
N ASP A 37 -6.32 -7.61 -11.38
CA ASP A 37 -7.48 -7.90 -12.21
C ASP A 37 -8.36 -6.65 -12.24
N TYR A 38 -7.94 -5.68 -13.05
CA TYR A 38 -8.57 -4.37 -13.18
C TYR A 38 -9.16 -4.25 -14.58
N ALA A 39 -10.48 -4.06 -14.65
CA ALA A 39 -11.12 -3.54 -15.86
C ALA A 39 -10.71 -2.06 -16.06
N PRO A 40 -10.93 -1.48 -17.26
CA PRO A 40 -10.75 -0.05 -17.44
C PRO A 40 -11.61 0.73 -16.45
N GLN A 41 -10.99 1.61 -15.67
CA GLN A 41 -11.65 2.40 -14.63
C GLN A 41 -11.05 3.80 -14.53
N ARG A 42 -11.66 4.69 -13.75
CA ARG A 42 -11.10 6.03 -13.50
C ARG A 42 -9.68 5.91 -12.96
N LEU A 43 -8.77 6.76 -13.44
CA LEU A 43 -7.35 6.58 -13.19
C LEU A 43 -6.99 6.75 -11.71
N ASP A 44 -7.62 7.70 -11.02
CA ASP A 44 -7.48 7.89 -9.58
C ASP A 44 -7.84 6.63 -8.78
N GLN A 45 -8.97 5.99 -9.13
CA GLN A 45 -9.39 4.73 -8.52
C GLN A 45 -8.38 3.60 -8.80
N ALA A 46 -7.90 3.48 -10.05
CA ALA A 46 -6.91 2.46 -10.39
C ALA A 46 -5.58 2.62 -9.65
N VAL A 47 -5.10 3.87 -9.48
CA VAL A 47 -3.87 4.17 -8.75
C VAL A 47 -4.03 3.86 -7.27
N GLN A 48 -5.19 4.20 -6.68
CA GLN A 48 -5.51 3.89 -5.29
C GLN A 48 -5.57 2.37 -5.06
N ASP A 49 -6.26 1.64 -5.93
CA ASP A 49 -6.34 0.18 -5.88
C ASP A 49 -4.97 -0.47 -5.98
N LEU A 50 -4.12 0.04 -6.88
CA LEU A 50 -2.76 -0.46 -7.05
C LEU A 50 -1.95 -0.25 -5.78
N ALA A 51 -1.97 0.96 -5.23
CA ALA A 51 -1.24 1.32 -4.01
C ALA A 51 -1.66 0.43 -2.83
N HIS A 52 -2.97 0.20 -2.69
CA HIS A 52 -3.52 -0.66 -1.65
C HIS A 52 -3.08 -2.12 -1.83
N ARG A 53 -3.15 -2.67 -3.05
CA ARG A 53 -2.78 -4.06 -3.31
C ARG A 53 -1.28 -4.32 -3.22
N SER A 54 -0.44 -3.38 -3.65
CA SER A 54 1.02 -3.55 -3.58
C SER A 54 1.64 -3.11 -2.25
N GLY A 55 0.89 -2.39 -1.42
CA GLY A 55 1.43 -1.69 -0.25
C GLY A 55 2.49 -0.65 -0.64
N CYS A 56 2.48 -0.15 -1.88
CA CYS A 56 3.43 0.86 -2.35
C CYS A 56 2.75 2.20 -2.37
N PHE A 57 3.34 3.17 -1.66
CA PHE A 57 2.91 4.56 -1.78
C PHE A 57 3.16 5.05 -3.22
N VAL A 58 2.17 5.75 -3.78
CA VAL A 58 2.24 6.38 -5.10
C VAL A 58 2.10 7.89 -4.92
N GLN A 59 3.20 8.61 -5.12
CA GLN A 59 3.21 10.06 -5.08
C GLN A 59 2.73 10.64 -6.42
N VAL A 60 1.73 11.52 -6.37
CA VAL A 60 1.13 12.12 -7.56
C VAL A 60 0.41 13.41 -7.21
N ASP A 61 0.45 14.39 -8.10
CA ASP A 61 -0.46 15.54 -8.07
C ASP A 61 -1.86 15.08 -8.53
N PRO A 62 -2.91 15.18 -7.70
CA PRO A 62 -4.25 14.71 -8.04
C PRO A 62 -4.80 15.27 -9.35
N SER A 63 -4.44 16.50 -9.72
CA SER A 63 -4.88 17.15 -10.96
C SER A 63 -4.40 16.41 -12.22
N LEU A 64 -3.32 15.63 -12.11
CA LEU A 64 -2.84 14.78 -13.21
C LEU A 64 -3.74 13.58 -13.46
N LEU A 65 -4.56 13.17 -12.50
CA LEU A 65 -5.42 11.98 -12.61
C LEU A 65 -6.86 12.33 -13.00
N GLU A 66 -7.25 13.59 -12.82
CA GLU A 66 -8.61 14.05 -13.08
C GLU A 66 -9.06 13.78 -14.52
N ASN A 67 -10.27 13.25 -14.66
CA ASN A 67 -10.90 12.92 -15.94
C ASN A 67 -10.08 11.99 -16.85
N LYS A 68 -9.10 11.25 -16.31
CA LYS A 68 -8.34 10.24 -17.05
C LYS A 68 -8.86 8.83 -16.76
N GLN A 69 -8.68 7.95 -17.74
CA GLN A 69 -9.00 6.53 -17.65
C GLN A 69 -7.72 5.71 -17.53
N GLY A 70 -7.68 4.80 -16.56
CA GLY A 70 -6.65 3.77 -16.47
C GLY A 70 -6.93 2.62 -17.43
N ALA A 71 -5.89 2.09 -18.07
CA ALA A 71 -6.00 0.90 -18.90
C ALA A 71 -6.30 -0.35 -18.06
N ALA A 72 -6.85 -1.39 -18.69
CA ALA A 72 -7.04 -2.68 -18.04
C ALA A 72 -5.69 -3.32 -17.67
N VAL A 73 -5.64 -4.01 -16.53
CA VAL A 73 -4.46 -4.77 -16.08
C VAL A 73 -4.91 -6.12 -15.57
N HIS A 74 -4.50 -7.17 -16.26
CA HIS A 74 -4.79 -8.55 -15.90
C HIS A 74 -3.50 -9.36 -15.82
N GLY A 75 -3.31 -10.06 -14.71
CA GLY A 75 -2.17 -10.96 -14.52
C GLY A 75 -1.37 -10.65 -13.27
N ARG A 76 -0.10 -11.05 -13.28
CA ARG A 76 0.79 -10.94 -12.13
C ARG A 76 1.92 -9.97 -12.46
N TYR A 77 2.01 -8.87 -11.73
CA TYR A 77 2.99 -7.82 -11.98
C TYR A 77 3.66 -7.36 -10.70
N ARG A 78 4.86 -6.80 -10.86
CA ARG A 78 5.45 -5.94 -9.84
C ARG A 78 4.79 -4.55 -9.89
N PRO A 79 4.85 -3.74 -8.82
CA PRO A 79 4.08 -2.51 -8.73
C PRO A 79 4.41 -1.47 -9.81
N LEU A 80 5.69 -1.24 -10.10
CA LEU A 80 6.10 -0.29 -11.14
C LEU A 80 5.62 -0.69 -12.56
N PRO A 81 5.83 -1.94 -13.02
CA PRO A 81 5.23 -2.42 -14.27
C PRO A 81 3.71 -2.31 -14.29
N ALA A 82 3.01 -2.69 -13.21
CA ALA A 82 1.56 -2.58 -13.14
C ALA A 82 1.08 -1.12 -13.31
N LEU A 83 1.73 -0.18 -12.63
CA LEU A 83 1.43 1.24 -12.75
C LEU A 83 1.74 1.77 -14.15
N THR A 84 2.86 1.33 -14.74
CA THR A 84 3.19 1.67 -16.13
C THR A 84 2.12 1.19 -17.09
N HIS A 85 1.59 -0.03 -16.89
CA HIS A 85 0.49 -0.55 -17.69
C HIS A 85 -0.80 0.28 -17.54
N LEU A 86 -1.17 0.66 -16.31
CA LEU A 86 -2.34 1.52 -16.06
C LEU A 86 -2.26 2.84 -16.82
N LEU A 87 -1.07 3.42 -16.94
CA LEU A 87 -0.84 4.73 -17.55
C LEU A 87 -0.68 4.70 -19.08
N ARG A 88 -0.70 3.53 -19.74
CA ARG A 88 -0.38 3.41 -21.18
C ARG A 88 -1.25 4.26 -22.10
N SER A 89 -2.48 4.55 -21.71
CA SER A 89 -3.43 5.36 -22.49
C SER A 89 -3.41 6.84 -22.10
N THR A 90 -2.37 7.29 -21.38
CA THR A 90 -2.27 8.66 -20.83
C THR A 90 -0.97 9.34 -21.25
N ASP A 91 -0.89 10.65 -21.03
CA ASP A 91 0.33 11.45 -21.13
C ASP A 91 1.20 11.36 -19.87
N LEU A 92 1.05 10.33 -19.04
CA LEU A 92 1.74 10.18 -17.76
C LEU A 92 2.73 9.02 -17.77
N LYS A 93 3.74 9.09 -16.90
CA LYS A 93 4.77 8.07 -16.73
C LYS A 93 4.95 7.72 -15.25
N ALA A 94 5.13 6.43 -14.98
CA ALA A 94 5.49 5.92 -13.67
C ALA A 94 7.02 5.92 -13.51
N ILE A 95 7.50 6.38 -12.35
CA ILE A 95 8.90 6.30 -11.95
C ILE A 95 9.02 5.69 -10.56
N LYS A 96 10.19 5.14 -10.25
CA LYS A 96 10.52 4.69 -8.90
C LYS A 96 11.12 5.85 -8.10
N THR A 97 10.73 5.98 -6.84
CA THR A 97 11.34 6.92 -5.89
C THR A 97 11.98 6.15 -4.74
N ARG A 98 12.59 6.88 -3.80
CA ARG A 98 13.18 6.28 -2.59
C ARG A 98 12.11 5.65 -1.69
N ASP A 99 10.92 6.25 -1.66
CA ASP A 99 9.84 5.90 -0.74
C ASP A 99 8.71 5.08 -1.41
N GLY A 100 8.77 4.88 -2.74
CA GLY A 100 7.79 4.07 -3.47
C GLY A 100 7.79 4.34 -4.97
N LEU A 101 6.63 4.75 -5.49
CA LEU A 101 6.40 5.09 -6.89
C LEU A 101 5.98 6.56 -7.00
N ALA A 102 6.19 7.16 -8.17
CA ALA A 102 5.59 8.44 -8.50
C ALA A 102 5.04 8.47 -9.93
N ILE A 103 4.07 9.34 -10.15
CA ILE A 103 3.48 9.62 -11.47
C ILE A 103 3.85 11.04 -11.86
N ILE A 104 4.45 11.18 -13.04
CA ILE A 104 4.84 12.46 -13.63
C ILE A 104 4.25 12.61 -15.03
N ARG A 105 4.20 13.83 -15.56
CA ARG A 105 3.91 14.03 -16.98
C ARG A 105 5.01 13.42 -17.84
N ASN A 106 4.60 12.78 -18.92
CA ASN A 106 5.49 12.26 -19.94
C ASN A 106 5.98 13.44 -20.80
N GLY A 107 7.19 13.90 -20.53
CA GLY A 107 7.84 15.02 -21.21
C GLY A 107 9.35 15.03 -20.94
N PRO A 108 10.11 15.95 -21.55
CA PRO A 108 11.53 16.11 -21.21
C PRO A 108 11.67 16.40 -19.70
N PRO A 109 12.74 15.93 -19.04
CA PRO A 109 13.01 16.28 -17.64
C PRO A 109 12.92 17.80 -17.47
N GLN A 110 12.11 18.27 -16.53
CA GLN A 110 12.09 19.70 -16.21
C GLN A 110 13.43 20.05 -15.54
N PRO A 111 14.11 21.12 -15.99
CA PRO A 111 15.43 21.53 -15.48
C PRO A 111 15.37 22.00 -14.01
#